data_AF-A0A125T274-F1
#
_entry.id   AF-A0A125T274-F1
#
_cell.length_a   1.000
_cell.length_b   1.000
_cell.length_c   1.000
_cell.angle_alpha   90.00
_cell.angle_beta   90.00
_cell.angle_gamma   90.00
#
_symmetry.space_group_name_H-M   'P 1'
#
loop_
_entity.id
_entity.type
_entity.pdbx_description
1 polymer ?
#
loop_
_entity_poly.entity_id
_entity_poly.type
_entity_poly.pdbx_seq_one_letter_code
_entity_poly.pdbx_strand_id
1 'polypeptide(L)'
;MKQQELTIETNVSPIVYLMKNYAGYNLWANASLVNWLRTKPADVLEQEVPSSFTTIKSTIVHIWNTQRYWLSIIKRSGPQRVEEFTGTLEDAFRGLVEHSDEFADYIESMTDQQIEENNMVINRWFQCDFQNFEYIMQVMNHSTYHRGQIVTMGRSLGFTDAPMTDYNFYNIHGR
;
A
#
# COMPACT_ATOMS: atom_id res chain seq x y z
N MET A 1 -25.62 -17.68 43.77
CA MET A 1 -25.13 -18.07 42.43
C MET A 1 -24.18 -17.00 41.95
N LYS A 2 -22.89 -17.30 41.84
CA LYS A 2 -21.91 -16.37 41.27
C LYS A 2 -22.07 -16.41 39.75
N GLN A 3 -22.44 -15.29 39.15
CA GLN A 3 -22.37 -15.10 37.71
C GLN A 3 -20.90 -14.88 37.39
N GLN A 4 -20.31 -15.83 36.68
CA GLN A 4 -18.94 -15.78 36.20
C GLN A 4 -18.99 -14.92 34.92
N GLU A 5 -18.53 -13.68 35.00
CA GLU A 5 -18.33 -12.84 33.81
C GLU A 5 -17.23 -13.49 32.97
N LEU A 6 -17.60 -13.96 31.78
CA LEU A 6 -16.66 -14.35 30.75
C LEU A 6 -16.10 -13.05 30.13
N THR A 7 -15.05 -12.51 30.70
CA THR A 7 -14.23 -11.50 30.01
C THR A 7 -13.43 -12.23 28.94
N ILE A 8 -13.94 -12.25 27.72
CA ILE A 8 -13.13 -12.59 26.54
C ILE A 8 -12.22 -11.37 26.32
N GLU A 9 -11.07 -11.33 26.97
CA GLU A 9 -9.99 -10.44 26.57
C GLU A 9 -9.52 -10.89 25.19
N THR A 10 -10.10 -10.33 24.13
CA THR A 10 -9.47 -10.36 22.80
C THR A 10 -8.30 -9.38 22.86
N ASN A 11 -7.21 -9.79 23.50
CA ASN A 11 -5.96 -9.04 23.47
C ASN A 11 -5.35 -9.26 22.08
N VAL A 12 -5.92 -8.60 21.06
CA VAL A 12 -5.35 -8.58 19.71
C VAL A 12 -3.96 -7.98 19.84
N SER A 13 -2.96 -8.71 19.35
CA SER A 13 -1.57 -8.28 19.41
C SER A 13 -1.44 -6.86 18.83
N PRO A 14 -0.78 -5.90 19.52
CA PRO A 14 -0.64 -4.54 19.02
C PRO A 14 -0.03 -4.46 17.62
N ILE A 15 0.87 -5.39 17.28
CA ILE A 15 1.46 -5.45 15.94
C ILE A 15 0.43 -5.93 14.92
N VAL A 16 -0.42 -6.92 15.27
CA VAL A 16 -1.50 -7.41 14.41
C VAL A 16 -2.50 -6.29 14.11
N TYR A 17 -2.98 -5.61 15.15
CA TYR A 17 -3.88 -4.46 15.00
C TYR A 17 -3.25 -3.38 14.12
N LEU A 18 -1.97 -3.05 14.35
CA LEU A 18 -1.28 -2.05 13.56
C LEU A 18 -1.18 -2.46 12.09
N MET A 19 -0.82 -3.71 11.77
CA MET A 19 -0.68 -4.15 10.38
C MET A 19 -2.01 -4.14 9.61
N LYS A 20 -3.10 -4.61 10.23
CA LYS A 20 -4.44 -4.55 9.63
C LYS A 20 -4.84 -3.11 9.37
N ASN A 21 -4.68 -2.25 10.37
CA ASN A 21 -5.00 -0.85 10.20
C ASN A 21 -4.10 -0.13 9.18
N TYR A 22 -2.81 -0.48 9.11
CA TYR A 22 -1.87 0.16 8.21
C TYR A 22 -2.11 -0.25 6.75
N ALA A 23 -2.61 -1.47 6.52
CA ALA A 23 -3.10 -1.89 5.21
C ALA A 23 -4.34 -1.09 4.78
N GLY A 24 -5.32 -0.89 5.68
CA GLY A 24 -6.48 -0.02 5.42
C GLY A 24 -6.08 1.45 5.15
N TYR A 25 -5.12 1.97 5.93
CA TYR A 25 -4.53 3.30 5.68
C TYR A 25 -3.93 3.41 4.28
N ASN A 26 -3.19 2.40 3.83
CA ASN A 26 -2.56 2.42 2.53
C ASN A 26 -3.58 2.43 1.39
N LEU A 27 -4.67 1.66 1.50
CA LEU A 27 -5.80 1.74 0.58
C LEU A 27 -6.39 3.15 0.55
N TRP A 28 -6.78 3.68 1.72
CA TRP A 28 -7.37 5.01 1.81
C TRP A 28 -6.45 6.11 1.24
N ALA A 29 -5.15 6.04 1.53
CA ALA A 29 -4.17 7.02 1.07
C ALA A 29 -3.95 6.94 -0.44
N ASN A 30 -3.87 5.73 -1.02
CA ASN A 30 -3.75 5.55 -2.47
C ASN A 30 -5.02 5.99 -3.19
N ALA A 31 -6.20 5.65 -2.68
CA ALA A 31 -7.47 6.11 -3.23
C ALA A 31 -7.59 7.63 -3.18
N SER A 32 -7.22 8.26 -2.07
CA SER A 32 -7.23 9.71 -1.90
C SER A 32 -6.29 10.41 -2.89
N LEU A 33 -5.07 9.87 -3.05
CA LEU A 33 -4.11 10.39 -4.02
C LEU A 33 -4.62 10.26 -5.46
N VAL A 34 -5.12 9.08 -5.84
CA VAL A 34 -5.67 8.82 -7.18
C VAL A 34 -6.87 9.73 -7.47
N ASN A 35 -7.78 9.90 -6.51
CA ASN A 35 -8.93 10.80 -6.67
C ASN A 35 -8.48 12.25 -6.89
N TRP A 36 -7.47 12.72 -6.17
CA TRP A 36 -6.87 14.03 -6.42
C TRP A 36 -6.26 14.13 -7.82
N LEU A 37 -5.47 13.13 -8.24
CA LEU A 37 -4.84 13.13 -9.57
C LEU A 37 -5.89 13.13 -10.69
N ARG A 38 -7.00 12.40 -10.56
CA ARG A 38 -8.11 12.43 -11.54
C ARG A 38 -8.74 13.80 -11.73
N THR A 39 -8.57 14.73 -10.79
CA THR A 39 -9.04 16.13 -10.95
C THR A 39 -8.13 16.99 -11.83
N LYS A 40 -6.97 16.47 -12.24
CA LYS A 40 -5.94 17.24 -12.97
C LYS A 40 -6.00 16.99 -14.47
N PRO A 41 -5.50 17.93 -15.30
CA PRO A 41 -5.44 17.73 -16.75
C PRO A 41 -4.56 16.52 -17.10
N ALA A 42 -5.10 15.58 -17.89
CA ALA A 42 -4.43 14.32 -18.19
C ALA A 42 -3.12 14.51 -18.97
N ASP A 43 -3.09 15.48 -19.89
CA ASP A 43 -1.91 15.87 -20.65
C ASP A 43 -0.78 16.39 -19.77
N VAL A 44 -1.11 17.06 -18.66
CA VAL A 44 -0.12 17.53 -17.68
C VAL A 44 0.39 16.37 -16.80
N LEU A 45 -0.49 15.44 -16.40
CA LEU A 45 -0.11 14.27 -15.59
C LEU A 45 0.89 13.32 -16.27
N GLU A 46 0.90 13.31 -17.60
CA GLU A 46 1.79 12.46 -18.40
C GLU A 46 3.11 13.14 -18.78
N GLN A 47 3.33 14.40 -18.37
CA GLN A 47 4.60 15.09 -18.60
C GLN A 47 5.74 14.48 -17.78
N GLU A 48 6.94 14.54 -18.34
CA GLU A 48 8.14 14.10 -17.64
C GLU A 48 8.61 15.15 -16.62
N VAL A 49 8.99 14.66 -15.43
CA VAL A 49 9.56 15.45 -14.34
C VAL A 49 10.80 14.72 -13.80
N PRO A 50 11.90 15.41 -13.49
CA PRO A 50 13.06 14.80 -12.86
C PRO A 50 12.70 14.13 -11.53
N SER A 51 12.80 12.81 -11.47
CA SER A 51 12.55 11.98 -10.29
C SER A 51 13.10 10.56 -10.57
N SER A 52 13.07 9.65 -9.60
CA SER A 52 13.49 8.25 -9.80
C SER A 52 12.67 7.52 -10.86
N PHE A 53 11.43 7.96 -11.07
CA PHE A 53 10.58 7.62 -12.20
C PHE A 53 10.20 8.91 -12.91
N THR A 54 10.30 8.95 -14.24
CA THR A 54 10.16 10.22 -14.97
C THR A 54 8.73 10.72 -15.06
N THR A 55 7.71 9.92 -14.74
CA THR A 55 6.30 10.33 -14.83
C THR A 55 5.48 9.90 -13.61
N ILE A 56 4.36 10.58 -13.36
CA ILE A 56 3.42 10.16 -12.30
C ILE A 56 2.89 8.75 -12.60
N LYS A 57 2.56 8.45 -13.88
CA LYS A 57 2.10 7.12 -14.31
C LYS A 57 3.11 6.02 -13.93
N SER A 58 4.38 6.20 -14.27
CA SER A 58 5.42 5.22 -13.97
C SER A 58 5.64 5.04 -12.46
N THR A 59 5.54 6.12 -11.69
CA THR A 59 5.59 6.04 -10.21
C THR A 59 4.42 5.25 -9.63
N ILE A 60 3.19 5.50 -10.11
CA ILE A 60 1.99 4.75 -9.69
C ILE A 60 2.11 3.27 -10.03
N VAL A 61 2.53 2.96 -11.25
CA VAL A 61 2.75 1.57 -11.69
C VAL A 61 3.81 0.88 -10.82
N HIS A 62 4.87 1.59 -10.42
CA HIS A 62 5.88 1.04 -9.51
C HIS A 62 5.33 0.73 -8.12
N ILE A 63 4.53 1.62 -7.54
CA ILE A 63 3.83 1.34 -6.27
C ILE A 63 2.97 0.09 -6.42
N TRP A 64 2.15 0.04 -7.47
CA TRP A 64 1.23 -1.08 -7.71
C TRP A 64 1.97 -2.42 -7.87
N ASN A 65 3.02 -2.45 -8.68
CA ASN A 65 3.84 -3.65 -8.89
C ASN A 65 4.54 -4.10 -7.61
N THR A 66 4.97 -3.16 -6.77
CA THR A 66 5.56 -3.48 -5.47
C THR A 66 4.54 -4.13 -4.53
N GLN A 67 3.29 -3.61 -4.49
CA GLN A 67 2.22 -4.25 -3.71
C GLN A 67 1.93 -5.67 -4.21
N ARG A 68 1.85 -5.87 -5.53
CA ARG A 68 1.60 -7.19 -6.14
C ARG A 68 2.67 -8.20 -5.78
N TYR A 69 3.94 -7.80 -5.90
CA TYR A 69 5.07 -8.66 -5.56
C TYR A 69 5.01 -9.10 -4.09
N TRP A 70 4.88 -8.14 -3.17
CA TRP A 70 4.91 -8.47 -1.75
C TRP A 70 3.65 -9.21 -1.28
N LEU A 71 2.48 -8.92 -1.84
CA LEU A 71 1.28 -9.68 -1.54
C LEU A 71 1.43 -11.14 -1.98
N SER A 72 2.05 -11.40 -3.13
CA SER A 72 2.28 -12.77 -3.60
C SER A 72 3.27 -13.54 -2.71
N ILE A 73 4.24 -12.84 -2.12
CA ILE A 73 5.15 -13.38 -1.09
C ILE A 73 4.39 -13.72 0.21
N ILE A 74 3.58 -12.80 0.72
CA ILE A 74 2.81 -13.01 1.96
C ILE A 74 1.77 -14.14 1.76
N LYS A 75 1.14 -14.22 0.58
CA LYS A 75 0.25 -15.32 0.17
C LYS A 75 0.96 -16.66 -0.03
N ARG A 76 2.30 -16.68 -0.03
CA ARG A 76 3.14 -17.85 -0.37
C ARG A 76 2.77 -18.46 -1.74
N SER A 77 2.23 -17.66 -2.66
CA SER A 77 1.84 -18.11 -4.01
C SER A 77 3.00 -18.08 -5.01
N GLY A 78 4.21 -17.77 -4.55
CA GLY A 78 5.39 -17.51 -5.38
C GLY A 78 5.42 -16.06 -5.92
N PRO A 79 6.59 -15.59 -6.40
CA PRO A 79 6.71 -14.24 -6.95
C PRO A 79 5.91 -14.12 -8.25
N GLN A 80 4.97 -13.15 -8.32
CA GLN A 80 4.33 -12.83 -9.59
C GLN A 80 5.34 -12.19 -10.54
N ARG A 81 5.34 -12.65 -11.80
CA ARG A 81 6.07 -11.97 -12.87
C ARG A 81 5.39 -10.62 -13.12
N VAL A 82 6.12 -9.55 -12.86
CA VAL A 82 5.69 -8.19 -13.24
C VAL A 82 6.09 -7.99 -14.70
N GLU A 83 5.09 -7.98 -15.58
CA GLU A 83 5.27 -7.61 -16.98
C GLU A 83 5.31 -6.09 -17.13
N GLU A 84 5.85 -5.64 -18.26
CA GLU A 84 5.83 -4.22 -18.60
C GLU A 84 4.38 -3.75 -18.75
N PHE A 85 4.02 -2.69 -18.04
CA PHE A 85 2.67 -2.14 -18.08
C PHE A 85 2.51 -1.22 -19.29
N THR A 86 1.60 -1.59 -20.20
CA THR A 86 1.32 -0.85 -21.44
C THR A 86 -0.04 -0.15 -21.43
N GLY A 87 -0.75 -0.17 -20.30
CA GLY A 87 -2.08 0.44 -20.15
C GLY A 87 -2.06 1.97 -20.05
N THR A 88 -3.26 2.54 -19.98
CA THR A 88 -3.48 3.99 -19.82
C THR A 88 -3.17 4.47 -18.41
N LEU A 89 -3.13 5.79 -18.19
CA LEU A 89 -3.04 6.36 -16.85
C LEU A 89 -4.21 5.91 -15.95
N GLU A 90 -5.42 5.87 -16.50
CA GLU A 90 -6.61 5.45 -15.75
C GLU A 90 -6.56 3.95 -15.41
N ASP A 91 -6.02 3.10 -16.29
CA ASP A 91 -5.80 1.69 -15.96
C ASP A 91 -4.80 1.51 -14.80
N ALA A 92 -3.76 2.36 -14.74
CA ALA A 92 -2.81 2.35 -13.64
C ALA A 92 -3.45 2.83 -12.32
N PHE A 93 -4.29 3.87 -12.37
CA PHE A 93 -5.06 4.35 -11.22
C PHE A 93 -6.01 3.28 -10.68
N ARG A 94 -6.81 2.67 -11.56
CA ARG A 94 -7.72 1.59 -11.20
C ARG A 94 -6.97 0.41 -10.61
N GLY A 95 -5.93 -0.07 -11.29
CA GLY A 95 -5.13 -1.20 -10.84
C GLY A 95 -4.47 -0.99 -9.48
N LEU A 96 -3.94 0.21 -9.20
CA LEU A 96 -3.38 0.53 -7.88
C LEU A 96 -4.43 0.42 -6.77
N VAL A 97 -5.60 1.05 -6.96
CA VAL A 97 -6.64 1.10 -5.92
C VAL A 97 -7.28 -0.27 -5.71
N GLU A 98 -7.65 -0.98 -6.78
CA GLU A 98 -8.22 -2.33 -6.71
C GLU A 98 -7.26 -3.30 -6.00
N HIS A 99 -5.96 -3.23 -6.31
CA HIS A 99 -4.99 -4.09 -5.64
C HIS A 99 -4.69 -3.63 -4.20
N SER A 100 -4.81 -2.34 -3.89
CA SER A 100 -4.73 -1.89 -2.49
C SER A 100 -5.90 -2.43 -1.66
N ASP A 101 -7.07 -2.57 -2.27
CA ASP A 101 -8.27 -3.17 -1.66
C ASP A 101 -8.06 -4.67 -1.41
N GLU A 102 -7.63 -5.40 -2.45
CA GLU A 102 -7.24 -6.82 -2.32
C GLU A 102 -6.19 -7.04 -1.23
N PHE A 103 -5.20 -6.15 -1.14
CA PHE A 103 -4.17 -6.23 -0.12
C PHE A 103 -4.76 -6.04 1.28
N ALA A 104 -5.57 -4.99 1.48
CA ALA A 104 -6.19 -4.70 2.77
C ALA A 104 -7.10 -5.84 3.23
N ASP A 105 -7.97 -6.34 2.34
CA ASP A 105 -8.85 -7.48 2.61
C ASP A 105 -8.08 -8.73 2.99
N TYR A 106 -6.98 -9.01 2.29
CA TYR A 106 -6.16 -10.18 2.60
C TYR A 106 -5.52 -10.06 3.99
N ILE A 107 -4.91 -8.92 4.33
CA ILE A 107 -4.33 -8.70 5.66
C ILE A 107 -5.40 -8.75 6.76
N GLU A 108 -6.59 -8.22 6.50
CA GLU A 108 -7.71 -8.29 7.44
C GLU A 108 -8.14 -9.75 7.70
N SER A 109 -8.10 -10.60 6.66
CA SER A 109 -8.45 -12.02 6.76
C SER A 109 -7.39 -12.89 7.44
N MET A 110 -6.15 -12.41 7.58
CA MET A 110 -5.08 -13.17 8.22
C MET A 110 -5.34 -13.33 9.74
N THR A 111 -4.96 -14.50 10.26
CA THR A 111 -4.90 -14.73 11.70
C THR A 111 -3.69 -14.02 12.33
N ASP A 112 -3.74 -13.76 13.63
CA ASP A 112 -2.64 -13.18 14.40
C ASP A 112 -1.33 -13.96 14.18
N GLN A 113 -1.41 -15.31 14.24
CA GLN A 113 -0.27 -16.19 13.99
C GLN A 113 0.28 -16.03 12.58
N GLN A 114 -0.57 -15.87 11.55
CA GLN A 114 -0.10 -15.69 10.17
C GLN A 114 0.62 -14.35 9.97
N ILE A 115 0.26 -13.31 10.73
CA ILE A 115 0.97 -12.02 10.68
C ILE A 115 2.31 -12.10 11.41
N GLU A 116 2.38 -12.89 12.47
CA GLU A 116 3.57 -13.05 13.32
C GLU A 116 4.47 -14.25 12.93
N GLU A 117 4.11 -15.05 11.94
CA GLU A 117 4.98 -16.16 11.50
C GLU A 117 6.09 -15.70 10.55
N ASN A 118 7.22 -16.40 10.60
CA ASN A 118 8.32 -16.25 9.65
C ASN A 118 7.91 -16.70 8.23
N ASN A 119 8.40 -15.97 7.25
CA ASN A 119 8.22 -16.24 5.83
C ASN A 119 9.55 -16.09 5.08
N MET A 120 10.17 -17.23 4.74
CA MET A 120 11.44 -17.25 4.01
C MET A 120 11.25 -16.77 2.57
N VAL A 121 11.99 -15.73 2.20
CA VAL A 121 12.04 -15.18 0.85
C VAL A 121 13.42 -15.43 0.25
N ILE A 122 13.45 -16.09 -0.90
CA ILE A 122 14.67 -16.32 -1.68
C ILE A 122 14.41 -15.86 -3.11
N ASN A 123 15.22 -14.90 -3.59
CA ASN A 123 15.20 -14.46 -4.97
C ASN A 123 16.62 -14.11 -5.45
N ARG A 124 16.76 -13.64 -6.69
CA ARG A 124 18.07 -13.34 -7.29
C ARG A 124 18.83 -12.16 -6.66
N TRP A 125 18.18 -11.37 -5.81
CA TRP A 125 18.73 -10.15 -5.22
C TRP A 125 19.02 -10.30 -3.73
N PHE A 126 18.22 -11.09 -3.01
CA PHE A 126 18.34 -11.25 -1.56
C PHE A 126 17.74 -12.56 -1.06
N GLN A 127 18.13 -12.89 0.18
CA GLN A 127 17.52 -13.92 1.01
C GLN A 127 17.23 -13.32 2.40
N CYS A 128 16.01 -13.51 2.90
CA CYS A 128 15.63 -13.11 4.26
C CYS A 128 14.54 -14.03 4.83
N ASP A 129 14.43 -14.08 6.16
CA ASP A 129 13.44 -14.88 6.89
C ASP A 129 12.86 -14.04 8.03
N PHE A 130 12.00 -13.10 7.65
CA PHE A 130 11.36 -12.16 8.57
C PHE A 130 9.93 -12.58 8.86
N GLN A 131 9.36 -12.02 9.92
CA GLN A 131 7.94 -12.22 10.22
C GLN A 131 7.09 -11.46 9.18
N ASN A 132 5.90 -11.97 8.85
CA ASN A 132 5.06 -11.35 7.80
C ASN A 132 4.74 -9.86 8.08
N PHE A 133 4.62 -9.45 9.35
CA PHE A 133 4.43 -8.03 9.70
C PHE A 133 5.55 -7.13 9.17
N GLU A 134 6.79 -7.60 9.09
CA GLU A 134 7.92 -6.81 8.59
C GLU A 134 7.77 -6.57 7.09
N TYR A 135 7.31 -7.58 6.35
CA TYR A 135 7.01 -7.43 4.92
C TYR A 135 5.81 -6.52 4.69
N ILE A 136 4.74 -6.64 5.47
CA ILE A 136 3.59 -5.71 5.39
C ILE A 136 4.08 -4.27 5.61
N MET A 137 4.84 -4.03 6.69
CA MET A 137 5.41 -2.72 7.01
C MET A 137 6.31 -2.18 5.89
N GLN A 138 7.13 -3.03 5.28
CA GLN A 138 7.95 -2.67 4.12
C GLN A 138 7.10 -2.13 2.95
N VAL A 139 5.99 -2.82 2.60
CA VAL A 139 5.11 -2.35 1.51
C VAL A 139 4.47 -1.01 1.84
N MET A 140 3.94 -0.87 3.05
CA MET A 140 3.25 0.36 3.48
C MET A 140 4.21 1.55 3.47
N ASN A 141 5.42 1.38 4.00
CA ASN A 141 6.44 2.44 4.02
C ASN A 141 6.95 2.79 2.62
N HIS A 142 7.15 1.79 1.77
CA HIS A 142 7.56 2.01 0.39
C HIS A 142 6.49 2.78 -0.40
N SER A 143 5.21 2.48 -0.17
CA SER A 143 4.10 3.24 -0.77
C SER A 143 4.10 4.69 -0.28
N THR A 144 4.25 4.94 1.04
CA THR A 144 4.36 6.30 1.60
C THR A 144 5.51 7.10 0.97
N TYR A 145 6.69 6.47 0.82
CA TYR A 145 7.85 7.09 0.18
C TYR A 145 7.52 7.59 -1.24
N HIS A 146 6.92 6.74 -2.08
CA HIS A 146 6.59 7.11 -3.45
C HIS A 146 5.37 8.03 -3.56
N ARG A 147 4.40 7.98 -2.64
CA ARG A 147 3.33 8.99 -2.57
C ARG A 147 3.91 10.39 -2.33
N GLY A 148 4.89 10.53 -1.45
CA GLY A 148 5.61 11.79 -1.24
C GLY A 148 6.34 12.29 -2.50
N GLN A 149 6.92 11.37 -3.28
CA GLN A 149 7.48 11.71 -4.59
C GLN A 149 6.41 12.22 -5.56
N ILE A 150 5.24 11.56 -5.65
CA ILE A 150 4.13 11.99 -6.52
C ILE A 150 3.63 13.40 -6.14
N VAL A 151 3.51 13.69 -4.83
CA VAL A 151 3.16 15.05 -4.37
C VAL A 151 4.19 16.07 -4.85
N THR A 152 5.49 15.75 -4.75
CA THR A 152 6.58 16.61 -5.24
C THR A 152 6.51 16.80 -6.75
N MET A 153 6.28 15.73 -7.52
CA MET A 153 6.10 15.81 -8.97
C MET A 153 4.90 16.68 -9.34
N GLY A 154 3.77 16.52 -8.64
CA GLY A 154 2.60 17.37 -8.81
C GLY A 154 2.90 18.86 -8.57
N ARG A 155 3.73 19.18 -7.57
CA ARG A 155 4.19 20.57 -7.32
C ARG A 155 5.02 21.10 -8.49
N SER A 156 5.92 20.30 -9.06
CA SER A 156 6.68 20.66 -10.26
C SER A 156 5.80 20.93 -11.47
N LEU A 157 4.65 20.26 -11.56
CA LEU A 157 3.63 20.47 -12.59
C LEU A 157 2.65 21.61 -12.25
N GLY A 158 2.85 22.31 -11.13
CA GLY A 158 2.04 23.46 -10.72
C GLY A 158 0.81 23.13 -9.87
N PHE A 159 0.59 21.87 -9.49
CA PHE A 159 -0.51 21.49 -8.60
C PHE A 159 -0.19 21.84 -7.14
N THR A 160 -1.13 22.50 -6.45
CA THR A 160 -0.88 23.04 -5.11
C THR A 160 -1.79 22.52 -4.01
N ASP A 161 -2.67 21.59 -4.35
CA ASP A 161 -3.81 21.15 -3.56
C ASP A 161 -3.77 19.63 -3.28
N ALA A 162 -2.57 19.06 -3.18
CA ALA A 162 -2.39 17.65 -2.83
C ALA A 162 -3.07 17.30 -1.49
N PRO A 163 -3.69 16.12 -1.36
CA PRO A 163 -4.42 15.72 -0.17
C PRO A 163 -3.47 15.46 1.01
N MET A 164 -3.97 15.68 2.22
CA MET A 164 -3.31 15.23 3.45
C MET A 164 -3.44 13.71 3.54
N THR A 165 -2.31 13.00 3.60
CA THR A 165 -2.30 11.53 3.70
C THR A 165 -1.57 11.04 4.95
N ASP A 166 -1.47 11.88 5.99
CA ASP A 166 -0.86 11.47 7.26
C ASP A 166 -1.67 10.37 7.94
N TYR A 167 -0.97 9.43 8.57
CA TYR A 167 -1.58 8.28 9.24
C TYR A 167 -2.56 8.70 10.37
N ASN A 168 -2.23 9.74 11.13
CA ASN A 168 -3.13 10.21 12.18
C ASN A 168 -4.40 10.87 11.59
N PHE A 169 -4.28 11.54 10.44
CA PHE A 169 -5.44 12.09 9.74
C PHE A 169 -6.39 10.97 9.30
N TYR A 170 -5.85 9.88 8.73
CA TYR A 170 -6.61 8.67 8.44
C TYR A 170 -7.31 8.10 9.69
N ASN A 171 -6.61 7.99 10.82
CA ASN A 171 -7.20 7.44 12.05
C ASN A 171 -8.40 8.25 12.56
N ILE A 172 -8.48 9.54 12.26
CA ILE A 172 -9.58 10.43 12.71
C ILE A 172 -10.69 10.54 11.65
N HIS A 173 -10.34 10.51 10.36
CA HIS A 173 -11.26 10.91 9.28
C HIS A 173 -11.44 9.90 8.16
N GLY A 174 -10.58 8.89 8.07
CA GLY A 174 -10.52 7.97 6.92
C GLY A 174 -10.87 6.52 7.23
N ARG A 175 -11.02 6.18 8.51
CA ARG A 175 -11.50 4.87 8.97
C ARG A 175 -13.01 4.78 8.99
#